data_AF-A0A4Q6IBR1-F1
#
_entry.id   AF-A0A4Q6IBR1-F1
#
_cell.length_a   1.000
_cell.length_b   1.000
_cell.length_c   1.000
_cell.angle_alpha   90.00
_cell.angle_beta   90.00
_cell.angle_gamma   90.00
#
_symmetry.space_group_name_H-M   'P 1'
#
loop_
_entity.id
_entity.type
_entity.pdbx_description
1 polymer ?
#
loop_
_entity_poly.entity_id
_entity_poly.type
_entity_poly.pdbx_seq_one_letter_code
_entity_poly.pdbx_strand_id
1 'polypeptide(L)'
;MTHIDADAELGPAHPAPVPSVTTGLTAAEVAERVARGQVNDVPVRSSRSMAAIIRSNVFTRFNAIIGVLWVIMLFVAPIQDSLFGFVILANTGIGIIQEWRAKKTLD
;
A
#
# COMPACT_ATOMS: atom_id res chain seq x y z
N MET A 1 22.75 30.47 38.92
CA MET A 1 22.18 29.13 38.61
C MET A 1 20.68 29.35 38.48
N THR A 2 20.19 29.20 37.26
CA THR A 2 18.86 29.48 36.71
C THR A 2 17.67 29.21 37.64
N HIS A 3 16.92 30.26 37.97
CA HIS A 3 15.50 30.13 38.28
C HIS A 3 14.77 29.82 36.97
N ILE A 4 13.99 28.75 37.00
CA ILE A 4 13.19 28.24 35.91
C ILE A 4 11.96 29.15 35.78
N ASP A 5 11.85 29.89 34.67
CA ASP A 5 10.63 30.55 34.25
C ASP A 5 9.63 29.48 33.77
N ALA A 6 8.86 28.90 34.69
CA ALA A 6 7.84 27.88 34.44
C ALA A 6 6.42 28.45 34.55
N ASP A 7 6.18 29.66 34.05
CA ASP A 7 4.84 30.24 33.93
C ASP A 7 4.61 30.77 32.50
N ALA A 8 4.92 29.94 31.51
CA ALA A 8 4.49 30.17 30.13
C ALA A 8 2.95 30.05 30.06
N GLU A 9 2.29 31.18 30.23
CA GLU A 9 0.94 31.54 29.78
C GLU A 9 0.27 30.47 28.90
N LEU A 10 -0.52 29.59 29.51
CA LEU A 10 -1.57 28.87 28.81
C LEU A 10 -2.69 29.87 28.52
N GLY A 11 -2.51 30.67 27.48
CA GLY A 11 -3.57 31.52 26.94
C GLY A 11 -4.84 30.71 26.68
N PRO A 12 -6.05 31.29 26.81
CA PRO A 12 -7.30 30.56 26.68
C PRO A 12 -7.32 29.82 25.34
N ALA A 13 -7.39 28.49 25.39
CA ALA A 13 -7.48 27.65 24.22
C ALA A 13 -8.68 28.12 23.39
N HIS A 14 -8.39 28.84 22.31
CA HIS A 14 -9.41 29.29 21.37
C HIS A 14 -10.07 28.01 20.84
N PRO A 15 -11.37 27.76 21.08
CA PRO A 15 -12.01 26.60 20.51
C PRO A 15 -11.89 26.72 19.00
N ALA A 16 -11.14 25.79 18.40
CA ALA A 16 -11.06 25.68 16.95
C ALA A 16 -12.51 25.58 16.43
N PRO A 17 -12.90 26.32 15.38
CA PRO A 17 -14.26 26.29 14.88
C PRO A 17 -14.66 24.85 14.62
N VAL A 18 -15.66 24.37 15.36
CA VAL A 18 -16.32 23.10 15.04
C VAL A 18 -16.81 23.23 13.60
N PRO A 19 -16.43 22.31 12.68
CA PRO A 19 -16.87 22.42 11.30
C PRO A 19 -18.39 22.46 11.30
N SER A 20 -18.95 23.57 10.84
CA SER A 20 -20.38 23.71 10.60
C SER A 20 -20.82 22.49 9.80
N VAL A 21 -21.92 21.85 10.19
CA VAL A 21 -22.52 20.75 9.42
C VAL A 21 -22.73 21.29 8.00
N THR A 22 -21.79 20.99 7.10
CA THR A 22 -21.84 21.42 5.72
C THR A 22 -23.05 20.73 5.14
N THR A 23 -24.11 21.50 4.89
CA THR A 23 -25.30 21.02 4.20
C THR A 23 -24.82 20.31 2.94
N GLY A 24 -25.23 19.05 2.78
CA GLY A 24 -24.80 18.23 1.64
C GLY A 24 -25.18 18.90 0.32
N LEU A 25 -24.53 18.45 -0.75
CA LEU A 25 -24.76 19.00 -2.08
C LEU A 25 -26.23 18.82 -2.49
N THR A 26 -26.80 19.87 -3.08
CA THR A 26 -28.13 19.81 -3.68
C THR A 26 -28.10 18.99 -4.98
N ALA A 27 -29.25 18.45 -5.38
CA ALA A 27 -29.35 17.63 -6.59
C ALA A 27 -28.89 18.38 -7.87
N ALA A 28 -29.10 19.70 -7.93
CA ALA A 28 -28.65 20.54 -9.03
C ALA A 28 -27.11 20.62 -9.10
N GLU A 29 -26.45 20.79 -7.96
CA GLU A 29 -24.99 20.85 -7.88
C GLU A 29 -24.34 19.48 -8.15
N VAL A 30 -25.03 18.39 -7.84
CA VAL A 30 -24.59 17.04 -8.24
C VAL A 30 -24.70 16.88 -9.75
N ALA A 31 -25.83 17.24 -10.36
CA ALA A 31 -26.02 17.15 -11.82
C ALA A 31 -24.99 18.00 -12.59
N GLU A 32 -24.67 19.19 -12.09
CA GLU A 32 -23.65 20.05 -12.67
C GLU A 32 -22.24 19.43 -12.56
N ARG A 33 -21.90 18.82 -11.42
CA ARG A 33 -20.63 18.10 -11.26
C ARG A 33 -20.56 16.84 -12.15
N VAL A 34 -21.67 16.11 -12.32
CA VAL A 34 -21.77 14.98 -13.24
C VAL A 34 -21.55 15.43 -14.68
N ALA A 35 -22.21 16.52 -15.11
CA ALA A 35 -22.03 17.10 -16.44
C ALA A 35 -20.58 17.57 -16.68
N ARG A 36 -19.90 18.05 -15.62
CA ARG A 36 -18.47 18.40 -15.63
C ARG A 36 -17.51 17.21 -15.52
N GLY A 37 -18.02 15.97 -15.44
CA GLY A 37 -17.19 14.79 -15.23
C GLY A 37 -16.47 14.76 -13.87
N GLN A 38 -16.86 15.63 -12.93
CA GLN A 38 -16.37 15.68 -11.54
C GLN A 38 -17.09 14.64 -10.68
N VAL A 39 -17.35 13.48 -11.27
CA VAL A 39 -17.81 12.28 -10.57
C VAL A 39 -16.58 11.51 -10.10
N ASN A 40 -16.68 10.99 -8.88
CA ASN A 40 -15.64 10.14 -8.31
C ASN A 40 -15.79 8.72 -8.87
N ASP A 41 -15.82 8.61 -10.20
CA ASP A 41 -15.81 7.33 -10.89
C ASP A 41 -14.37 6.85 -10.91
N VAL A 42 -13.99 6.10 -9.89
CA VAL A 42 -12.73 5.37 -9.89
C VAL A 42 -12.95 4.23 -10.87
N PRO A 43 -12.33 4.26 -12.08
CA PRO A 43 -12.48 3.16 -13.01
C PRO A 43 -12.09 1.90 -12.25
N VAL A 44 -13.05 0.97 -12.16
CA VAL A 44 -12.83 -0.32 -11.51
C VAL A 44 -11.52 -0.81 -12.09
N ARG A 45 -10.48 -0.89 -11.24
CA ARG A 45 -9.13 -1.26 -11.64
C ARG A 45 -9.07 -2.76 -11.92
N SER A 46 -10.10 -3.28 -12.58
CA SER A 46 -10.09 -4.45 -13.41
C SER A 46 -8.92 -4.32 -14.39
N SER A 47 -8.19 -5.41 -14.57
CA SER A 47 -7.13 -5.62 -15.57
C SER A 47 -5.66 -5.36 -15.23
N ARG A 48 -5.24 -5.26 -13.96
CA ARG A 48 -3.91 -5.88 -13.68
C ARG A 48 -4.08 -7.38 -13.80
N SER A 49 -3.60 -7.96 -14.90
CA SER A 49 -3.61 -9.39 -15.12
C SER A 49 -2.93 -10.10 -13.95
N MET A 50 -3.35 -11.32 -13.62
CA MET A 50 -2.66 -12.17 -12.64
C MET A 50 -1.15 -12.19 -12.88
N ALA A 51 -0.72 -12.18 -14.14
CA ALA A 51 0.69 -12.11 -14.51
C ALA A 51 1.37 -10.79 -14.09
N ALA A 52 0.68 -9.65 -14.08
CA ALA A 52 1.25 -8.38 -13.60
C ALA A 52 1.52 -8.40 -12.08
N ILE A 53 0.66 -9.07 -11.33
CA ILE A 53 0.75 -9.24 -9.87
C ILE A 53 1.87 -10.22 -9.51
N ILE A 54 1.91 -11.35 -10.23
CA ILE A 54 3.00 -12.32 -10.13
C ILE A 54 4.31 -11.62 -10.46
N ARG A 55 4.38 -10.86 -11.55
CA ARG A 55 5.59 -10.14 -11.93
C ARG A 55 6.02 -9.12 -10.87
N SER A 56 5.10 -8.35 -10.29
CA SER A 56 5.47 -7.32 -9.30
C SER A 56 5.97 -7.91 -7.97
N ASN A 57 5.47 -9.07 -7.57
CA ASN A 57 5.89 -9.74 -6.33
C ASN A 57 7.14 -10.62 -6.52
N VAL A 58 7.30 -11.26 -7.69
CA VAL A 58 8.47 -12.08 -8.01
C VAL A 58 9.67 -11.19 -8.34
N PHE A 59 9.50 -10.15 -9.17
CA PHE A 59 10.59 -9.27 -9.62
C PHE A 59 10.82 -8.07 -8.69
N THR A 60 10.90 -8.32 -7.39
CA THR A 60 11.40 -7.30 -6.44
C THR A 60 12.93 -7.31 -6.43
N ARG A 61 13.56 -6.17 -6.11
CA ARG A 61 15.04 -6.06 -6.02
C ARG A 61 15.63 -7.06 -5.02
N PHE A 62 14.93 -7.27 -3.90
CA PHE A 62 15.33 -8.21 -2.88
C PHE A 62 15.31 -9.66 -3.39
N ASN A 63 14.19 -10.09 -3.99
CA ASN A 63 14.08 -11.44 -4.57
C ASN A 63 15.08 -11.65 -5.72
N ALA A 64 15.38 -10.61 -6.51
CA ALA A 64 16.38 -10.68 -7.57
C ALA A 64 17.80 -10.93 -7.01
N ILE A 65 18.22 -10.18 -5.99
CA ILE A 65 19.54 -10.37 -5.35
C ILE A 65 19.64 -11.79 -4.78
N ILE A 66 18.64 -12.21 -4.02
CA ILE A 66 18.68 -13.53 -3.38
C ILE A 66 18.57 -14.64 -4.43
N GLY A 67 17.78 -14.47 -5.49
CA GLY A 67 17.69 -15.43 -6.59
C GLY A 67 19.02 -15.60 -7.34
N VAL A 68 19.75 -14.50 -7.59
CA VAL A 68 21.09 -14.56 -8.19
C VAL A 68 22.07 -15.29 -7.27
N LEU A 69 22.08 -14.96 -5.97
CA LEU A 69 22.92 -15.65 -4.99
C LEU A 69 22.57 -17.15 -4.90
N TRP A 70 21.30 -17.50 -4.98
CA TRP A 70 20.83 -18.87 -4.98
C TRP A 70 21.30 -19.64 -6.22
N VAL A 71 21.23 -19.04 -7.41
CA VAL A 71 21.76 -19.62 -8.65
C VAL A 71 23.27 -19.86 -8.52
N ILE A 72 24.03 -18.89 -7.97
CA ILE A 72 25.47 -19.06 -7.73
C ILE A 72 25.73 -20.23 -6.77
N MET A 73 24.96 -20.34 -5.69
CA MET A 73 25.07 -21.43 -4.71
C MET A 73 24.82 -22.80 -5.34
N LEU A 74 23.93 -22.94 -6.32
CA LEU A 74 23.70 -24.22 -7.02
C LEU A 74 24.94 -24.73 -7.78
N PHE A 75 25.85 -23.84 -8.19
CA PHE A 75 27.09 -24.22 -8.87
C PHE A 75 28.29 -24.38 -7.92
N VAL A 76 28.28 -23.68 -6.78
CA VAL A 76 29.44 -23.59 -5.88
C VAL A 76 29.29 -24.48 -4.65
N ALA A 77 28.08 -24.67 -4.13
CA ALA A 77 27.81 -25.32 -2.86
C ALA A 77 27.01 -26.63 -3.02
N PRO A 78 27.08 -27.55 -2.05
CA PRO A 78 26.18 -28.69 -1.98
C PRO A 78 24.71 -28.26 -2.01
N ILE A 79 23.86 -29.02 -2.68
CA ILE A 79 22.46 -28.62 -2.90
C ILE A 79 21.66 -28.45 -1.59
N GLN A 80 22.12 -29.05 -0.49
CA GLN A 80 21.55 -28.89 0.84
C GLN A 80 21.64 -27.44 1.34
N ASP A 81 22.72 -26.73 1.02
CA ASP A 81 22.91 -25.32 1.40
C ASP A 81 22.05 -24.38 0.55
N SER A 82 21.65 -24.85 -0.65
CA SER A 82 20.72 -24.13 -1.53
C SER A 82 19.27 -24.19 -1.04
N LEU A 83 18.93 -24.98 -0.02
CA LEU A 83 17.54 -25.08 0.47
C LEU A 83 16.95 -23.73 0.93
N PHE A 84 17.79 -22.75 1.30
CA PHE A 84 17.32 -21.41 1.64
C PHE A 84 16.57 -20.71 0.48
N GLY A 85 16.84 -21.08 -0.78
CA GLY A 85 16.10 -20.56 -1.95
C GLY A 85 14.61 -20.86 -1.92
N PHE A 86 14.18 -21.91 -1.20
CA PHE A 86 12.75 -22.19 -0.98
C PHE A 86 12.05 -21.08 -0.18
N VAL A 87 12.77 -20.35 0.68
CA VAL A 87 12.21 -19.22 1.44
C VAL A 87 11.79 -18.09 0.50
N ILE A 88 12.53 -17.88 -0.60
CA ILE A 88 12.17 -16.92 -1.65
C ILE A 88 10.89 -17.36 -2.35
N LEU A 89 10.83 -18.64 -2.73
CA LEU A 89 9.67 -19.23 -3.39
C LEU A 89 8.42 -19.10 -2.51
N ALA A 90 8.56 -19.39 -1.22
CA ALA A 90 7.48 -19.27 -0.24
C ALA A 90 7.04 -17.81 -0.06
N ASN A 91 7.96 -16.87 0.16
CA ASN A 91 7.63 -15.45 0.31
C ASN A 91 6.94 -14.89 -0.94
N THR A 92 7.40 -15.30 -2.11
CA THR A 92 6.81 -14.90 -3.40
C THR A 92 5.43 -15.50 -3.59
N GLY A 93 5.27 -16.79 -3.29
CA GLY A 93 3.98 -17.50 -3.36
C GLY A 93 2.94 -16.93 -2.39
N ILE A 94 3.35 -16.61 -1.16
CA ILE A 94 2.50 -15.97 -0.16
C ILE A 94 2.00 -14.61 -0.65
N GLY A 95 2.88 -13.76 -1.21
CA GLY A 95 2.49 -12.46 -1.78
C GLY A 95 1.44 -12.60 -2.91
N ILE A 96 1.61 -13.59 -3.78
CA ILE A 96 0.64 -13.91 -4.86
C ILE A 96 -0.71 -14.33 -4.26
N ILE A 97 -0.72 -15.20 -3.25
CA ILE A 97 -1.95 -15.70 -2.62
C ILE A 97 -2.68 -14.57 -1.89
N GLN A 98 -1.94 -13.69 -1.19
CA GLN A 98 -2.53 -12.55 -0.48
C GLN A 98 -3.25 -11.61 -1.45
N GLU A 99 -2.62 -11.31 -2.59
CA GLU A 99 -3.22 -10.44 -3.59
C GLU A 99 -4.37 -11.11 -4.36
N TRP A 100 -4.29 -12.42 -4.58
CA TRP A 100 -5.41 -13.21 -5.12
C TRP A 100 -6.62 -13.23 -4.17
N ARG A 101 -6.39 -13.45 -2.87
CA ARG A 101 -7.44 -13.34 -1.85
C ARG A 101 -8.07 -11.96 -1.81
N ALA A 102 -7.25 -10.90 -1.88
CA ALA A 102 -7.74 -9.53 -1.88
C ALA A 102 -8.67 -9.25 -3.07
N LYS A 103 -8.37 -9.79 -4.26
CA LYS A 103 -9.28 -9.71 -5.41
C LYS A 103 -10.57 -10.48 -5.20
N LYS A 104 -10.46 -11.72 -4.73
CA LYS A 104 -11.62 -12.61 -4.53
C LYS A 104 -12.57 -12.16 -3.41
N THR A 105 -12.13 -11.29 -2.50
CA THR A 105 -12.99 -10.72 -1.46
C THR A 105 -13.65 -9.41 -1.91
N LEU A 106 -13.15 -8.77 -2.97
CA LEU A 106 -13.72 -7.54 -3.53
C LEU A 106 -14.70 -7.81 -4.68
N ASP A 107 -14.57 -8.95 -5.36
CA ASP A 107 -15.59 -9.55 -6.23
C ASP A 107 -16.69 -10.23 -5.37
#